data_AF-A0A740SQX7-F1
#
_entry.id   AF-A0A740SQX7-F1
#
_cell.length_a   1.000
_cell.length_b   1.000
_cell.length_c   1.000
_cell.angle_alpha   90.00
_cell.angle_beta   90.00
_cell.angle_gamma   90.00
#
_symmetry.space_group_name_H-M   'P 1'
#
loop_
_entity.id
_entity.type
_entity.pdbx_description
1 polymer ?
#
loop_
_entity_poly.entity_id
_entity_poly.type
_entity_poly.pdbx_seq_one_letter_code
_entity_poly.pdbx_strand_id
1 'polypeptide(L)'
;MSALCPLLTPPASEALLLAQARQLSGYTLGELAAMAGITTPKDLKRDKGWIGVLLEIWLGASAGSKPEQDFAALGVELKTIPVDSLGRPLETTFVCVAPLTGNSGVTWETSHVRHKLKRVLWVPVEGDRSIPLAERRVGSPLLWSPSEEEDRQLRLDWEEL
;
A
#
# COMPACT_ATOMS: atom_id res chain seq x y z
N MET A 1 -11.01 -4.50 -26.43
CA MET A 1 -10.48 -4.66 -25.06
C MET A 1 -9.27 -3.75 -24.96
N SER A 2 -9.31 -2.67 -24.16
CA SER A 2 -8.10 -1.88 -23.91
C SER A 2 -7.10 -2.76 -23.19
N ALA A 3 -5.85 -2.75 -23.65
CA ALA A 3 -4.76 -3.41 -22.95
C ALA A 3 -4.55 -2.75 -21.59
N LEU A 4 -4.46 -3.55 -20.53
CA LEU A 4 -4.11 -3.10 -19.19
C LEU A 4 -2.70 -2.45 -19.26
N CYS A 5 -2.57 -1.21 -18.80
CA CYS A 5 -1.29 -0.48 -18.80
C CYS A 5 -1.12 0.34 -17.50
N PRO A 6 0.13 0.59 -17.07
CA PRO A 6 0.41 1.49 -15.94
C PRO A 6 -0.10 2.91 -16.21
N LEU A 7 -0.58 3.59 -15.17
CA LEU A 7 -0.93 5.01 -15.28
C LEU A 7 0.32 5.87 -15.44
N LEU A 8 0.30 6.78 -16.42
CA LEU A 8 1.42 7.70 -16.68
C LEU A 8 1.49 8.85 -15.66
N THR A 9 0.37 9.16 -15.02
CA THR A 9 0.23 10.24 -14.03
C THR A 9 -0.67 9.80 -12.89
N PRO A 10 -0.53 10.40 -11.70
CA PRO A 10 -1.43 10.13 -10.59
C PRO A 10 -2.91 10.31 -11.00
N PRO A 11 -3.81 9.41 -10.59
CA PRO A 11 -5.23 9.52 -10.90
C PRO A 11 -5.84 10.77 -10.27
N ALA A 12 -6.79 11.39 -11.00
CA ALA A 12 -7.43 12.63 -10.57
C ALA A 12 -8.51 12.46 -9.49
N SER A 13 -8.88 11.21 -9.15
CA SER A 13 -9.87 10.92 -8.11
C SER A 13 -9.64 9.54 -7.47
N GLU A 14 -10.16 9.37 -6.25
CA GLU A 14 -10.17 8.07 -5.56
C GLU A 14 -10.89 6.98 -6.37
N ALA A 15 -11.95 7.36 -7.09
CA ALA A 15 -12.71 6.42 -7.93
C ALA A 15 -11.86 5.89 -9.09
N LEU A 16 -11.06 6.75 -9.74
CA LEU A 16 -10.14 6.34 -10.80
C LEU A 16 -8.98 5.51 -10.25
N LEU A 17 -8.43 5.91 -9.09
CA LEU A 17 -7.41 5.14 -8.39
C LEU A 17 -7.89 3.71 -8.08
N LEU A 18 -9.07 3.59 -7.47
CA LEU A 18 -9.66 2.30 -7.12
C LEU A 18 -10.04 1.49 -8.36
N ALA A 19 -10.53 2.14 -9.42
CA ALA A 19 -10.83 1.48 -10.69
C ALA A 19 -9.57 0.87 -11.31
N GLN A 20 -8.45 1.60 -11.33
CA GLN A 20 -7.16 1.08 -11.80
C GLN A 20 -6.68 -0.08 -10.91
N ALA A 21 -6.71 0.07 -9.58
CA ALA A 21 -6.28 -0.98 -8.67
C ALA A 21 -7.08 -2.28 -8.84
N ARG A 22 -8.39 -2.18 -9.12
CA ARG A 22 -9.25 -3.34 -9.40
C ARG A 22 -8.88 -4.08 -10.68
N GLN A 23 -8.30 -3.39 -11.66
CA GLN A 23 -7.82 -4.04 -12.88
C GLN A 23 -6.59 -4.93 -12.63
N LEU A 24 -5.85 -4.70 -11.54
CA LEU A 24 -4.68 -5.51 -11.17
C LEU A 24 -5.07 -6.81 -10.48
N SER A 25 -6.29 -6.91 -9.94
CA SER A 25 -6.76 -8.08 -9.21
C SER A 25 -6.74 -9.35 -10.07
N GLY A 26 -6.17 -10.42 -9.53
CA GLY A 26 -6.05 -11.73 -10.18
C GLY A 26 -4.75 -11.91 -10.96
N TYR A 27 -4.09 -10.84 -11.38
CA TYR A 27 -2.76 -10.92 -12.00
C TYR A 27 -1.71 -11.33 -10.99
N THR A 28 -0.72 -12.07 -11.49
CA THR A 28 0.49 -12.38 -10.74
C THR A 28 1.46 -11.20 -10.74
N LEU A 29 2.30 -11.10 -9.71
CA LEU A 29 3.33 -10.05 -9.63
C LEU A 29 4.30 -10.13 -10.82
N GLY A 30 4.60 -11.33 -11.33
CA GLY A 30 5.46 -11.54 -12.48
C GLY A 30 4.85 -11.02 -13.78
N GLU A 31 3.57 -11.24 -14.01
CA GLU A 31 2.84 -10.67 -15.17
C GLU A 31 2.84 -9.15 -15.11
N LEU A 32 2.49 -8.57 -13.94
CA LEU A 32 2.47 -7.12 -13.73
C LEU A 32 3.87 -6.50 -13.92
N ALA A 33 4.91 -7.15 -13.41
CA ALA A 33 6.28 -6.67 -13.57
C ALA A 33 6.75 -6.74 -15.03
N ALA A 34 6.48 -7.86 -15.72
CA ALA A 34 6.84 -8.02 -17.13
C ALA A 34 6.15 -6.98 -18.02
N MET A 35 4.86 -6.73 -17.81
CA MET A 35 4.09 -5.70 -18.53
C MET A 35 4.59 -4.27 -18.24
N ALA A 36 5.13 -4.01 -17.04
CA ALA A 36 5.74 -2.74 -16.68
C ALA A 36 7.24 -2.63 -17.07
N GLY A 37 7.83 -3.69 -17.64
CA GLY A 37 9.26 -3.72 -18.01
C GLY A 37 10.22 -3.85 -16.82
N ILE A 38 9.76 -4.39 -15.69
CA ILE A 38 10.53 -4.55 -14.45
C ILE A 38 10.85 -6.03 -14.23
N THR A 39 12.08 -6.33 -13.77
CA THR A 39 12.44 -7.70 -13.39
C THR A 39 11.89 -8.04 -12.02
N THR A 40 11.20 -9.18 -11.90
CA THR A 40 10.78 -9.71 -10.60
C THR A 40 11.98 -10.35 -9.89
N PRO A 41 12.32 -9.95 -8.65
CA PRO A 41 13.37 -10.60 -7.89
C PRO A 41 12.94 -12.03 -7.50
N LYS A 42 13.92 -12.86 -7.15
CA LYS A 42 13.62 -14.24 -6.72
C LYS A 42 12.89 -14.28 -5.37
N ASP A 43 13.28 -13.39 -4.45
CA ASP A 43 12.69 -13.24 -3.13
C ASP A 43 12.81 -11.79 -2.63
N LEU A 44 12.12 -11.46 -1.53
CA LEU A 44 12.09 -10.11 -0.96
C LEU A 44 13.16 -9.88 0.12
N LYS A 45 14.21 -10.72 0.21
CA LYS A 45 15.22 -10.58 1.29
C LYS A 45 16.03 -9.28 1.16
N ARG A 46 16.31 -8.86 -0.08
CA ARG A 46 17.06 -7.63 -0.38
C ARG A 46 16.16 -6.46 -0.76
N ASP A 47 14.98 -6.74 -1.31
CA ASP A 47 14.07 -5.74 -1.88
C ASP A 47 12.71 -5.74 -1.19
N LYS A 48 12.68 -5.50 0.13
CA LYS A 48 11.48 -5.60 0.97
C LYS A 48 10.30 -4.73 0.48
N GLY A 49 10.60 -3.61 -0.19
CA GLY A 49 9.60 -2.69 -0.73
C GLY A 49 9.19 -2.94 -2.18
N TRP A 50 9.71 -3.99 -2.84
CA TRP A 50 9.56 -4.18 -4.30
C TRP A 50 8.10 -4.28 -4.75
N ILE A 51 7.24 -4.96 -3.97
CA ILE A 51 5.81 -5.07 -4.30
C ILE A 51 5.14 -3.68 -4.27
N GLY A 52 5.46 -2.87 -3.26
CA GLY A 52 4.98 -1.49 -3.16
C GLY A 52 5.36 -0.68 -4.38
N VAL A 53 6.65 -0.69 -4.76
CA VAL A 53 7.17 0.01 -5.95
C VAL A 53 6.50 -0.47 -7.24
N LEU A 54 6.27 -1.77 -7.38
CA LEU A 54 5.55 -2.29 -8.54
C LEU A 54 4.14 -1.68 -8.62
N LEU A 55 3.39 -1.69 -7.52
CA LEU A 55 2.02 -1.15 -7.51
C LEU A 55 1.99 0.38 -7.64
N GLU A 56 2.95 1.10 -7.08
CA GLU A 56 3.13 2.54 -7.30
C GLU A 56 3.22 2.87 -8.79
N ILE A 57 4.02 2.10 -9.54
CA ILE A 57 4.16 2.26 -11.00
C ILE A 57 2.83 2.00 -11.71
N TRP A 58 2.12 0.93 -11.34
CA TRP A 58 0.83 0.60 -11.95
C TRP A 58 -0.27 1.62 -11.68
N LEU A 59 -0.22 2.26 -10.53
CA LEU A 59 -1.21 3.23 -10.05
C LEU A 59 -0.78 4.68 -10.33
N GLY A 60 0.39 4.91 -10.93
CA GLY A 60 0.89 6.23 -11.28
C GLY A 60 1.23 7.09 -10.06
N ALA A 61 1.67 6.50 -8.95
CA ALA A 61 2.09 7.24 -7.77
C ALA A 61 3.21 8.23 -8.11
N SER A 62 3.26 9.37 -7.42
CA SER A 62 4.28 10.38 -7.69
C SER A 62 5.66 9.87 -7.28
N ALA A 63 6.61 9.85 -8.21
CA ALA A 63 7.97 9.43 -7.93
C ALA A 63 8.64 10.35 -6.90
N GLY A 64 9.07 9.78 -5.77
CA GLY A 64 9.90 10.45 -4.77
C GLY A 64 9.51 10.06 -3.35
N SER A 65 10.48 9.61 -2.57
CA SER A 65 10.34 9.22 -1.16
C SER A 65 10.11 10.41 -0.22
N LYS A 66 9.23 11.34 -0.61
CA LYS A 66 8.82 12.42 0.28
C LYS A 66 8.04 11.80 1.44
N PRO A 67 8.09 12.40 2.64
CA PRO A 67 7.29 11.96 3.80
C PRO A 67 5.78 12.26 3.62
N GLU A 68 5.32 12.34 2.38
CA GLU A 68 3.93 12.59 1.97
C GLU A 68 3.25 11.23 1.70
N GLN A 69 1.93 11.26 1.49
CA GLN A 69 1.20 10.08 1.04
C GLN A 69 1.49 9.81 -0.45
N ASP A 70 1.40 8.54 -0.86
CA ASP A 70 1.76 8.10 -2.21
C ASP A 70 0.95 8.81 -3.32
N PHE A 71 -0.29 9.19 -2.99
CA PHE A 71 -1.16 10.03 -3.82
C PHE A 71 -1.51 11.33 -3.08
N ALA A 72 -0.52 12.20 -2.86
CA ALA A 72 -0.67 13.43 -2.07
C ALA A 72 -1.86 14.30 -2.46
N ALA A 73 -2.16 14.45 -3.76
CA ALA A 73 -3.31 15.23 -4.24
C ALA A 73 -4.68 14.64 -3.85
N LEU A 74 -4.74 13.31 -3.66
CA LEU A 74 -5.94 12.60 -3.20
C LEU A 74 -5.96 12.42 -1.68
N GLY A 75 -4.82 12.64 -1.02
CA GLY A 75 -4.65 12.33 0.38
C GLY A 75 -4.74 10.83 0.69
N VAL A 76 -4.31 9.95 -0.24
CA VAL A 76 -4.39 8.48 -0.11
C VAL A 76 -2.99 7.87 0.02
N GLU A 77 -2.80 7.02 1.02
CA GLU A 77 -1.63 6.16 1.19
C GLU A 77 -1.88 4.79 0.55
N LEU A 78 -0.90 4.24 -0.17
CA LEU A 78 -0.91 2.87 -0.67
C LEU A 78 -0.27 1.94 0.36
N LYS A 79 -0.96 0.84 0.68
CA LYS A 79 -0.38 -0.23 1.50
C LYS A 79 -0.67 -1.60 0.90
N THR A 80 0.38 -2.37 0.70
CA THR A 80 0.26 -3.81 0.42
C THR A 80 0.17 -4.59 1.71
N ILE A 81 -0.68 -5.61 1.74
CA ILE A 81 -0.79 -6.52 2.89
C ILE A 81 -0.67 -7.97 2.41
N PRO A 82 0.35 -8.72 2.86
CA PRO A 82 0.45 -10.13 2.50
C PRO A 82 -0.61 -10.93 3.25
N VAL A 83 -1.34 -11.76 2.51
CA VAL A 83 -2.44 -12.58 3.05
C VAL A 83 -2.24 -14.06 2.75
N ASP A 84 -2.80 -14.92 3.60
CA ASP A 84 -2.87 -16.36 3.38
C ASP A 84 -3.97 -16.73 2.36
N SER A 85 -4.13 -18.03 2.09
CA SER A 85 -5.15 -18.55 1.17
C SER A 85 -6.60 -18.29 1.59
N LEU A 86 -6.84 -17.87 2.84
CA LEU A 86 -8.14 -17.46 3.36
C LEU A 86 -8.29 -15.94 3.42
N GLY A 87 -7.31 -15.17 2.92
CA GLY A 87 -7.33 -13.71 2.94
C GLY A 87 -6.96 -13.10 4.29
N ARG A 88 -6.39 -13.87 5.22
CA ARG A 88 -5.99 -13.38 6.54
C ARG A 88 -4.58 -12.78 6.49
N PRO A 89 -4.33 -11.62 7.11
CA PRO A 89 -2.99 -11.03 7.16
C PRO A 89 -1.95 -11.98 7.76
N LEU A 90 -0.77 -12.05 7.13
CA LEU A 90 0.34 -12.90 7.56
C LEU A 90 1.35 -12.20 8.47
N GLU A 91 1.38 -10.87 8.46
CA GLU A 91 2.29 -10.06 9.27
C GLU A 91 1.66 -8.71 9.63
N THR A 92 2.29 -7.99 10.57
CA THR A 92 1.94 -6.61 10.89
C THR A 92 2.31 -5.69 9.72
N THR A 93 1.56 -4.60 9.55
CA THR A 93 1.87 -3.61 8.51
C THR A 93 2.64 -2.44 9.10
N PHE A 94 3.75 -2.08 8.45
CA PHE A 94 4.49 -0.86 8.76
C PHE A 94 3.67 0.40 8.41
N VAL A 95 3.50 1.30 9.38
CA VAL A 95 2.81 2.58 9.18
C VAL A 95 3.82 3.70 8.92
N CYS A 96 4.66 4.01 9.89
CA CYS A 96 5.74 4.99 9.78
C CYS A 96 6.84 4.72 10.81
N VAL A 97 7.96 5.43 10.67
CA VAL A 97 9.00 5.48 11.70
C VAL A 97 8.46 6.28 12.89
N ALA A 98 8.61 5.76 14.10
CA ALA A 98 8.33 6.49 15.33
C ALA A 98 9.53 7.40 15.67
N PRO A 99 9.36 8.73 15.76
CA PRO A 99 10.46 9.62 16.14
C PRO A 99 10.79 9.44 17.62
N LEU A 100 12.03 9.04 17.93
CA LEU A 100 12.49 8.91 19.33
C LEU A 100 12.89 10.25 19.97
N THR A 101 12.98 11.31 19.17
CA THR A 101 13.28 12.68 19.60
C THR A 101 12.47 13.67 18.76
N GLY A 102 12.21 14.88 19.27
CA GLY A 102 11.51 15.92 18.52
C GLY A 102 9.97 15.81 18.49
N ASN A 103 9.38 14.94 19.31
CA ASN A 103 7.91 14.77 19.38
C ASN A 103 7.21 15.63 20.44
N SER A 104 7.94 16.51 21.13
CA SER A 104 7.34 17.37 22.16
C SER A 104 6.24 18.25 21.54
N GLY A 105 5.00 18.07 22.01
CA GLY A 105 3.83 18.83 21.53
C GLY A 105 3.07 18.18 20.36
N VAL A 106 3.50 17.02 19.86
CA VAL A 106 2.70 16.25 18.89
C VAL A 106 1.52 15.61 19.62
N THR A 107 0.31 15.78 19.09
CA THR A 107 -0.90 15.07 19.56
C THR A 107 -1.31 14.00 18.54
N TRP A 108 -2.26 13.14 18.90
CA TRP A 108 -2.85 12.16 17.98
C TRP A 108 -3.30 12.82 16.67
N GLU A 109 -4.01 13.96 16.78
CA GLU A 109 -4.59 14.70 15.66
C GLU A 109 -3.54 15.19 14.66
N THR A 110 -2.36 15.56 15.15
CA THR A 110 -1.22 16.05 14.36
C THR A 110 -0.14 14.99 14.11
N SER A 111 -0.37 13.73 14.51
CA SER A 111 0.62 12.67 14.41
C SER A 111 0.82 12.20 12.97
N HIS A 112 2.05 11.79 12.63
CA HIS A 112 2.36 11.16 11.34
C HIS A 112 1.60 9.84 11.13
N VAL A 113 1.39 9.09 12.21
CA VAL A 113 0.63 7.82 12.20
C VAL A 113 -0.79 8.08 11.72
N ARG A 114 -1.51 9.00 12.38
CA ARG A 114 -2.86 9.37 11.99
C ARG A 114 -2.91 9.95 10.58
N HIS A 115 -1.96 10.80 10.23
CA HIS A 115 -1.88 11.36 8.87
C HIS A 115 -1.80 10.27 7.80
N LYS A 116 -0.95 9.25 7.99
CA LYS A 116 -0.82 8.12 7.05
C LYS A 116 -2.02 7.18 7.04
N LEU A 117 -2.70 6.98 8.17
CA LEU A 117 -3.84 6.08 8.28
C LEU A 117 -5.19 6.74 7.92
N LYS A 118 -5.24 8.06 7.75
CA LYS A 118 -6.48 8.81 7.44
C LYS A 118 -7.24 8.24 6.23
N ARG A 119 -6.51 7.82 5.19
CA ARG A 119 -7.09 7.23 3.98
C ARG A 119 -6.06 6.29 3.36
N VAL A 120 -6.40 5.01 3.28
CA VAL A 120 -5.49 3.97 2.80
C VAL A 120 -6.14 3.14 1.70
N LEU A 121 -5.46 3.01 0.58
CA LEU A 121 -5.71 1.99 -0.43
C LEU A 121 -4.94 0.73 -0.03
N TRP A 122 -5.66 -0.24 0.52
CA TRP A 122 -5.11 -1.55 0.83
C TRP A 122 -5.19 -2.45 -0.40
N VAL A 123 -4.06 -3.05 -0.75
CA VAL A 123 -3.95 -4.04 -1.82
C VAL A 123 -3.43 -5.36 -1.23
N PRO A 124 -4.32 -6.35 -1.01
CA PRO A 124 -3.90 -7.68 -0.57
C PRO A 124 -3.05 -8.34 -1.64
N VAL A 125 -2.03 -9.09 -1.23
CA VAL A 125 -1.19 -9.89 -2.12
C VAL A 125 -0.96 -11.24 -1.48
N GLU A 126 -0.99 -12.33 -2.25
CA GLU A 126 -0.66 -13.65 -1.70
C GLU A 126 0.74 -13.64 -1.06
N GLY A 127 0.82 -14.03 0.21
CA GLY A 127 2.06 -13.96 0.98
C GLY A 127 2.71 -15.32 1.27
N ASP A 128 2.05 -16.42 0.93
CA ASP A 128 2.53 -17.79 1.23
C ASP A 128 3.95 -18.00 0.68
N ARG A 129 4.85 -18.42 1.58
CA ARG A 129 6.27 -18.62 1.27
C ARG A 129 6.53 -19.81 0.35
N SER A 130 5.57 -20.72 0.22
CA SER A 130 5.63 -21.83 -0.74
C SER A 130 5.37 -21.38 -2.17
N ILE A 131 4.71 -20.24 -2.38
CA ILE A 131 4.43 -19.67 -3.70
C ILE A 131 5.60 -18.77 -4.12
N PRO A 132 6.23 -19.03 -5.28
CA PRO A 132 7.27 -18.15 -5.83
C PRO A 132 6.78 -16.70 -5.95
N LEU A 133 7.67 -15.72 -5.73
CA LEU A 133 7.28 -14.30 -5.70
C LEU A 133 6.54 -13.88 -6.98
N ALA A 134 7.04 -14.31 -8.13
CA ALA A 134 6.45 -13.97 -9.43
C ALA A 134 5.06 -14.57 -9.66
N GLU A 135 4.69 -15.63 -8.94
CA GLU A 135 3.42 -16.35 -9.11
C GLU A 135 2.33 -15.88 -8.13
N ARG A 136 2.71 -15.11 -7.10
CA ARG A 136 1.76 -14.54 -6.13
C ARG A 136 0.82 -13.58 -6.82
N ARG A 137 -0.47 -13.70 -6.49
CA ARG A 137 -1.54 -12.89 -7.08
C ARG A 137 -1.85 -11.66 -6.26
N VAL A 138 -2.25 -10.61 -6.97
CA VAL A 138 -2.84 -9.40 -6.39
C VAL A 138 -4.33 -9.65 -6.11
N GLY A 139 -4.77 -9.32 -4.90
CA GLY A 139 -6.14 -9.45 -4.44
C GLY A 139 -7.04 -8.29 -4.84
N SER A 140 -8.27 -8.29 -4.32
CA SER A 140 -9.21 -7.18 -4.50
C SER A 140 -8.81 -5.99 -3.62
N PRO A 141 -8.59 -4.79 -4.17
CA PRO A 141 -8.24 -3.63 -3.38
C PRO A 141 -9.43 -3.10 -2.60
N LEU A 142 -9.16 -2.45 -1.48
CA LEU A 142 -10.16 -1.74 -0.69
C LEU A 142 -9.63 -0.36 -0.31
N LEU A 143 -10.52 0.64 -0.38
CA LEU A 143 -10.22 1.98 0.06
C LEU A 143 -10.86 2.18 1.44
N TRP A 144 -10.03 2.43 2.44
CA TRP A 144 -10.41 2.44 3.84
C TRP A 144 -10.04 3.76 4.51
N SER A 145 -10.87 4.13 5.48
CA SER A 145 -10.58 5.14 6.50
C SER A 145 -11.01 4.55 7.84
N PRO A 146 -10.33 4.88 8.94
CA PRO A 146 -10.74 4.41 10.25
C PRO A 146 -12.15 4.92 10.54
N SER A 147 -13.01 4.01 10.99
CA SER A 147 -14.23 4.35 11.71
C SER A 147 -13.91 5.08 13.00
N GLU A 148 -14.91 5.69 13.64
CA GLU A 148 -14.73 6.37 14.92
C GLU A 148 -14.16 5.43 16.00
N GLU A 149 -14.57 4.17 15.99
CA GLU A 149 -14.06 3.16 16.91
C GLU A 149 -12.60 2.81 16.61
N GLU A 150 -12.24 2.59 15.35
CA GLU A 150 -10.86 2.31 14.93
C GLU A 150 -9.94 3.50 15.21
N ASP A 151 -10.36 4.74 14.95
CA ASP A 151 -9.56 5.95 15.24
C ASP A 151 -9.31 6.07 16.75
N ARG A 152 -10.32 5.78 17.58
CA ARG A 152 -10.17 5.77 19.04
C ARG A 152 -9.21 4.67 19.51
N GLN A 153 -9.28 3.46 18.95
CA GLN A 153 -8.36 2.37 19.29
C GLN A 153 -6.92 2.74 18.93
N LEU A 154 -6.69 3.21 17.70
CA LEU A 154 -5.37 3.65 17.25
C LEU A 154 -4.82 4.80 18.08
N ARG A 155 -5.68 5.74 18.49
CA ARG A 155 -5.32 6.85 19.39
C ARG A 155 -4.82 6.35 20.74
N LEU A 156 -5.57 5.46 21.38
CA LEU A 156 -5.24 4.95 22.70
C LEU A 156 -3.88 4.23 22.68
N ASP A 157 -3.68 3.36 21.69
CA ASP A 157 -2.40 2.66 21.51
C ASP A 157 -1.25 3.65 21.25
N TRP A 158 -1.48 4.69 20.44
CA TRP A 158 -0.47 5.70 20.13
C TRP A 158 -0.09 6.58 21.33
N GLU A 159 -1.06 6.93 22.19
CA GLU A 159 -0.82 7.73 23.40
C GLU A 159 -0.12 6.93 24.51
N GLU A 160 -0.17 5.59 24.48
CA GLU A 160 0.51 4.71 25.44
C GLU A 160 1.99 4.44 25.09
N LEU A 161 2.35 4.43 23.79
CA LEU A 161 3.69 4.11 23.27
C LEU A 161 4.72 5.23 23.43
#